data_AF-A0A8T3KL69-F1
#
_entry.id   AF-A0A8T3KL69-F1
#
_cell.length_a   1.000
_cell.length_b   1.000
_cell.length_c   1.000
_cell.angle_alpha   90.00
_cell.angle_beta   90.00
_cell.angle_gamma   90.00
#
_symmetry.space_group_name_H-M   'P 1'
#
loop_
_entity.id
_entity.type
_entity.pdbx_description
1 polymer ?
#
loop_
_entity_poly.entity_id
_entity_poly.type
_entity_poly.pdbx_seq_one_letter_code
_entity_poly.pdbx_strand_id
1 'polypeptide(L)'
;MQINEAIIPAIEAALGLKLFPWQREWLVNGTQFPDICPCLLDLPDKQNIRRDCEYRFDGKRCYARNRRTGRTLVHCINLALGDGEDYVVANERPGCIRVKGIEPIDTLRMELYCDYGDGSLRYAQGYYRRMFLDVWCRLKDAGLPVREVRI
;
A
#
# COMPACT_ATOMS: atom_id res chain seq x y z
N MET A 1 9.21 -11.01 4.95
CA MET A 1 9.48 -11.93 3.84
C MET A 1 9.60 -11.14 2.54
N GLN A 2 10.45 -11.54 1.59
CA GLN A 2 10.47 -10.92 0.26
C GLN A 2 9.21 -11.30 -0.52
N ILE A 3 8.43 -10.31 -0.94
CA ILE A 3 7.25 -10.52 -1.79
C ILE A 3 7.74 -10.82 -3.21
N ASN A 4 7.24 -11.91 -3.81
CA ASN A 4 7.58 -12.33 -5.16
C ASN A 4 6.31 -12.74 -5.93
N GLU A 5 6.44 -13.06 -7.22
CA GLU A 5 5.30 -13.42 -8.06
C GLU A 5 4.51 -14.64 -7.57
N ALA A 6 5.16 -15.58 -6.86
CA ALA A 6 4.50 -16.79 -6.38
C ALA A 6 3.50 -16.53 -5.26
N ILE A 7 3.69 -15.47 -4.46
CA ILE A 7 2.79 -15.15 -3.35
C ILE A 7 1.64 -14.21 -3.74
N ILE A 8 1.74 -13.53 -4.89
CA ILE A 8 0.70 -12.60 -5.37
C ILE A 8 -0.69 -13.25 -5.41
N PRO A 9 -0.89 -14.48 -5.95
CA PRO A 9 -2.22 -15.09 -5.96
C PRO A 9 -2.82 -15.30 -4.57
N ALA A 10 -1.99 -15.63 -3.58
CA ALA A 10 -2.43 -15.80 -2.19
C ALA A 10 -2.85 -14.46 -1.57
N ILE A 11 -2.11 -13.38 -1.84
CA ILE A 11 -2.47 -12.02 -1.42
C ILE A 11 -3.80 -11.59 -2.04
N GLU A 12 -3.96 -11.77 -3.35
CA GLU A 12 -5.20 -11.47 -4.08
C GLU A 12 -6.39 -12.23 -3.52
N ALA A 13 -6.23 -13.54 -3.27
CA ALA A 13 -7.25 -14.38 -2.68
C ALA A 13 -7.63 -13.92 -1.27
N ALA A 14 -6.65 -13.64 -0.40
CA ALA A 14 -6.87 -13.16 0.96
C ALA A 14 -7.61 -11.82 0.99
N LEU A 15 -7.27 -10.91 0.09
CA LEU A 15 -7.89 -9.58 0.03
C LEU A 15 -9.22 -9.56 -0.73
N GLY A 16 -9.54 -10.62 -1.48
CA GLY A 16 -10.73 -10.70 -2.33
C GLY A 16 -10.69 -9.70 -3.49
N LEU A 17 -9.50 -9.43 -4.05
CA LEU A 17 -9.29 -8.48 -5.14
C LEU A 17 -8.23 -8.98 -6.12
N LYS A 18 -8.17 -8.35 -7.29
CA LYS A 18 -7.06 -8.51 -8.23
C LYS A 18 -6.16 -7.28 -8.17
N LEU A 19 -4.86 -7.50 -8.05
CA LEU A 19 -3.87 -6.43 -8.07
C LEU A 19 -3.61 -6.02 -9.52
N PHE A 20 -3.45 -4.72 -9.73
CA PHE A 20 -3.03 -4.21 -11.03
C PHE A 20 -1.57 -4.58 -11.33
N PRO A 21 -1.15 -4.66 -12.60
CA PRO A 21 0.24 -4.99 -12.96
C PRO A 21 1.26 -4.10 -12.23
N TRP A 22 1.04 -2.79 -12.19
CA TRP A 22 1.94 -1.86 -11.50
C TRP A 22 1.96 -2.04 -9.97
N GLN A 23 0.87 -2.54 -9.37
CA GLN A 23 0.85 -2.90 -7.96
C GLN A 23 1.72 -4.13 -7.70
N ARG A 24 1.64 -5.13 -8.59
CA ARG A 24 2.47 -6.34 -8.53
C ARG A 24 3.95 -6.00 -8.74
N GLU A 25 4.25 -5.23 -9.79
CA GLU A 25 5.62 -4.79 -10.08
C GLU A 25 6.22 -3.98 -8.93
N TRP A 26 5.46 -3.09 -8.31
CA TRP A 26 5.92 -2.36 -7.13
C TRP A 26 6.20 -3.30 -5.95
N LEU A 27 5.34 -4.29 -5.69
CA LEU A 27 5.52 -5.24 -4.60
C LEU A 27 6.71 -6.18 -4.81
N VAL A 28 6.95 -6.61 -6.04
CA VAL A 28 7.99 -7.60 -6.37
C VAL A 28 9.35 -6.94 -6.60
N ASN A 29 9.37 -5.82 -7.32
CA ASN A 29 10.61 -5.18 -7.80
C ASN A 29 10.87 -3.81 -7.17
N GLY A 30 9.93 -3.24 -6.42
CA GLY A 30 10.04 -1.86 -5.92
C GLY A 30 9.97 -0.80 -7.03
N THR A 31 9.51 -1.17 -8.24
CA THR A 31 9.38 -0.25 -9.38
C THR A 31 8.51 0.95 -9.00
N GLN A 32 8.92 2.16 -9.36
CA GLN A 32 8.17 3.38 -9.03
C GLN A 32 6.72 3.29 -9.51
N PHE A 33 5.79 3.64 -8.63
CA PHE A 33 4.37 3.71 -8.97
C PHE A 33 4.17 4.77 -10.06
N PRO A 34 3.37 4.50 -11.10
CA PRO A 34 3.14 5.50 -12.14
C PRO A 34 2.43 6.73 -11.55
N ASP A 35 2.91 7.92 -11.91
CA ASP A 35 2.36 9.22 -11.44
C ASP A 35 0.90 9.43 -11.86
N ILE A 36 0.48 8.70 -12.89
CA ILE A 36 -0.87 8.70 -13.46
C ILE A 36 -1.35 7.24 -13.45
N CYS A 37 -2.54 6.98 -12.89
CA CYS A 37 -3.15 5.64 -13.00
C CYS A 37 -3.15 5.23 -14.49
N PRO A 38 -2.59 4.08 -14.89
CA PRO A 38 -2.47 3.72 -16.30
C PRO A 38 -3.81 3.71 -17.05
N CYS A 39 -4.93 3.52 -16.34
CA CYS A 39 -6.29 3.70 -16.88
C CYS A 39 -6.62 5.14 -17.34
N LEU A 40 -5.74 6.11 -17.10
CA LEU A 40 -5.85 7.53 -17.48
C LEU A 40 -4.86 7.91 -18.59
N LEU A 41 -3.96 7.01 -19.01
CA LEU A 41 -2.94 7.31 -20.04
C LEU A 41 -3.53 7.35 -21.46
N ASP A 42 -4.67 6.70 -21.69
CA ASP A 42 -5.38 6.70 -22.97
C ASP A 42 -6.43 7.82 -23.12
N LEU A 43 -6.50 8.77 -22.16
CA LEU A 43 -7.43 9.89 -22.24
C LEU A 43 -6.82 11.06 -23.03
N PRO A 44 -7.49 11.55 -24.09
CA PRO A 44 -6.98 12.64 -24.93
C PRO A 44 -6.94 14.00 -24.20
N ASP A 45 -7.57 14.13 -23.02
CA ASP A 45 -7.65 15.39 -22.30
C ASP A 45 -7.26 15.23 -20.81
N LYS A 46 -6.07 15.74 -20.49
CA LYS A 46 -5.44 15.62 -19.16
C LYS A 46 -6.08 16.54 -18.10
N GLN A 47 -6.98 17.45 -18.49
CA GLN A 47 -7.44 18.52 -17.58
C GLN A 47 -8.61 18.11 -16.66
N ASN A 48 -9.33 17.02 -16.94
CA ASN A 48 -10.50 16.58 -16.15
C ASN A 48 -10.29 15.30 -15.33
N ILE A 49 -9.03 14.84 -15.20
CA ILE A 49 -8.63 13.58 -14.56
C ILE A 49 -9.06 13.45 -13.07
N ARG A 50 -9.44 14.55 -12.41
CA ARG A 50 -9.79 14.59 -10.98
C ARG A 50 -11.17 14.03 -10.60
N ARG A 51 -11.99 13.55 -11.53
CA ARG A 51 -13.38 13.16 -11.23
C ARG A 51 -13.79 11.81 -11.77
N ASP A 52 -13.25 10.75 -11.18
CA ASP A 52 -13.79 9.38 -11.31
C ASP A 52 -13.22 8.63 -12.53
N CYS A 53 -12.18 7.83 -12.27
CA CYS A 53 -11.67 6.90 -13.27
C CYS A 53 -12.71 5.79 -13.45
N GLU A 54 -13.41 5.78 -14.59
CA GLU A 54 -14.46 4.80 -14.94
C GLU A 54 -13.99 3.67 -15.87
N TYR A 55 -12.69 3.52 -16.13
CA TYR A 55 -12.16 2.61 -17.16
C TYR A 55 -11.50 1.33 -16.62
N ARG A 56 -11.58 0.26 -17.44
CA ARG A 56 -11.56 -1.15 -17.06
C ARG A 56 -10.26 -1.83 -17.48
N PHE A 57 -9.54 -2.45 -16.54
CA PHE A 57 -8.38 -3.30 -16.85
C PHE A 57 -8.75 -4.78 -17.07
N ASP A 58 -9.89 -5.23 -16.51
CA ASP A 58 -10.31 -6.65 -16.51
C ASP A 58 -11.81 -6.85 -16.75
N GLY A 59 -12.52 -5.83 -17.25
CA GLY A 59 -13.97 -5.84 -17.38
C GLY A 59 -14.74 -5.49 -16.10
N LYS A 60 -14.07 -5.19 -14.96
CA LYS A 60 -14.71 -4.71 -13.72
C LYS A 60 -14.43 -3.22 -13.46
N ARG A 61 -15.30 -2.56 -12.69
CA ARG A 61 -15.23 -1.11 -12.39
C ARG A 61 -13.96 -0.78 -11.60
N CYS A 62 -13.12 0.11 -12.16
CA CYS A 62 -12.06 0.78 -11.42
C CYS A 62 -12.71 1.80 -10.48
N TYR A 63 -12.47 1.69 -9.17
CA TYR A 63 -12.90 2.70 -8.20
C TYR A 63 -11.67 3.47 -7.73
N ALA A 64 -11.13 4.35 -8.59
CA ALA A 64 -10.07 5.28 -8.18
C ALA A 64 -10.49 6.16 -6.98
N ARG A 65 -11.81 6.34 -6.76
CA ARG A 65 -12.36 7.00 -5.57
C ARG A 65 -12.16 6.24 -4.26
N ASN A 66 -11.99 4.91 -4.31
CA ASN A 66 -11.95 4.05 -3.12
C ASN A 66 -10.57 3.42 -2.91
N ARG A 67 -9.49 4.20 -3.04
CA ARG A 67 -8.20 4.06 -2.31
C ARG A 67 -7.51 2.67 -2.23
N ARG A 68 -8.00 1.66 -2.94
CA ARG A 68 -7.48 0.28 -3.06
C ARG A 68 -6.83 0.02 -4.42
N THR A 69 -6.86 1.02 -5.30
CA THR A 69 -6.13 1.01 -6.59
C THR A 69 -4.80 1.78 -6.50
N GLY A 70 -4.58 2.49 -5.39
CA GLY A 70 -3.46 3.41 -5.18
C GLY A 70 -2.30 2.79 -4.42
N ARG A 71 -1.21 3.57 -4.33
CA ARG A 71 0.03 3.26 -3.63
C ARG A 71 -0.18 2.82 -2.18
N THR A 72 -1.17 3.37 -1.49
CA THR A 72 -1.44 3.06 -0.08
C THR A 72 -1.77 1.59 0.17
N LEU A 73 -2.53 0.94 -0.72
CA LEU A 73 -2.85 -0.48 -0.57
C LEU A 73 -1.58 -1.33 -0.61
N VAL A 74 -0.75 -1.15 -1.64
CA VAL A 74 0.49 -1.91 -1.76
C VAL A 74 1.47 -1.57 -0.65
N HIS A 75 1.47 -0.33 -0.17
CA HIS A 75 2.26 0.06 1.00
C HIS A 75 1.82 -0.71 2.24
N CYS A 76 0.51 -0.86 2.47
CA CYS A 76 -0.02 -1.66 3.58
C CYS A 76 0.32 -3.15 3.43
N ILE A 77 0.23 -3.72 2.22
CA ILE A 77 0.62 -5.12 1.94
C ILE A 77 2.11 -5.32 2.22
N ASN A 78 2.96 -4.42 1.73
CA ASN A 78 4.39 -4.49 1.94
C ASN A 78 4.78 -4.26 3.39
N LEU A 79 4.11 -3.35 4.10
CA LEU A 79 4.29 -3.18 5.53
C LEU A 79 3.88 -4.45 6.29
N ALA A 80 2.80 -5.13 5.88
CA ALA A 80 2.32 -6.34 6.56
C ALA A 80 3.21 -7.56 6.29
N LEU A 81 3.68 -7.78 5.06
CA LEU A 81 4.39 -9.01 4.64
C LEU A 81 5.91 -8.86 4.48
N GLY A 82 6.36 -7.64 4.22
CA GLY A 82 7.76 -7.33 3.92
C GLY A 82 8.67 -7.57 5.12
N ASP A 83 9.97 -7.76 4.87
CA ASP A 83 11.00 -7.83 5.92
C ASP A 83 11.30 -6.45 6.57
N GLY A 84 10.49 -5.44 6.24
CA GLY A 84 10.49 -4.11 6.85
C GLY A 84 11.79 -3.35 6.65
N GLU A 85 11.88 -2.46 5.66
CA GLU A 85 12.69 -1.26 5.84
C GLU A 85 11.74 -0.16 6.31
N ASP A 86 11.72 0.06 7.62
CA ASP A 86 10.91 1.09 8.27
C ASP A 86 11.64 2.43 8.23
N TYR A 87 10.90 3.54 8.20
CA TYR A 87 11.50 4.87 8.29
C TYR A 87 11.57 5.29 9.76
N VAL A 88 12.79 5.49 10.29
CA VAL A 88 12.99 6.15 11.57
C VAL A 88 13.35 7.62 11.30
N VAL A 89 12.58 8.52 11.89
CA VAL A 89 12.93 9.94 11.94
C VAL A 89 14.13 10.07 12.88
N ALA A 90 15.31 10.38 12.35
CA ALA A 90 16.46 10.67 13.19
C ALA A 90 16.22 12.00 13.92
N ASN A 91 16.28 12.00 15.24
CA ASN A 91 15.98 13.16 16.09
C ASN A 91 16.93 14.36 15.89
N GLU A 92 17.96 14.25 15.06
CA GLU A 92 19.04 15.24 15.01
C GLU A 92 19.21 15.95 13.66
N ARG A 93 18.60 15.44 12.58
CA ARG A 93 18.53 16.11 11.26
C ARG A 93 17.28 15.66 10.50
N PRO A 94 16.61 16.52 9.72
CA PRO A 94 15.50 16.10 8.88
C PRO A 94 16.02 15.15 7.79
N GLY A 95 15.96 13.85 8.08
CA GLY A 95 16.36 12.76 7.21
C GLY A 95 15.76 11.48 7.76
N CYS A 96 14.87 10.85 7.00
CA CYS A 96 14.30 9.56 7.36
C CYS A 96 15.36 8.48 7.08
N ILE A 97 15.85 7.79 8.10
CA ILE A 97 16.76 6.66 7.94
C ILE A 97 15.92 5.40 7.77
N ARG A 98 16.20 4.60 6.74
CA ARG A 98 15.58 3.27 6.58
C ARG A 98 16.28 2.30 7.54
N VAL A 99 15.53 1.68 8.44
CA VAL A 99 16.04 0.74 9.44
C VAL A 99 15.29 -0.57 9.27
N LYS A 100 15.97 -1.71 9.43
CA LYS A 100 15.31 -3.01 9.34
C LYS A 100 14.32 -3.15 10.51
N GLY A 101 13.04 -3.30 10.18
CA GLY A 101 11.92 -3.37 11.10
C GLY A 101 11.90 -4.68 11.88
N ILE A 102 12.72 -4.77 12.93
CA ILE A 102 12.80 -5.93 13.83
C ILE A 102 11.74 -5.90 14.95
N GLU A 103 11.11 -4.75 15.17
CA GLU A 103 10.07 -4.57 16.18
C GLU A 103 8.66 -4.81 15.61
N PRO A 104 7.70 -5.26 16.44
CA PRO A 104 6.29 -5.26 16.10
C PRO A 104 5.82 -3.87 15.64
N ILE A 105 4.90 -3.83 14.68
CA ILE A 105 4.34 -2.59 14.16
C ILE A 105 3.45 -1.96 15.23
N ASP A 106 3.82 -0.76 15.70
CA ASP A 106 3.02 -0.01 16.67
C ASP A 106 1.84 0.68 15.98
N THR A 107 0.64 0.13 16.18
CA THR A 107 -0.57 0.62 15.52
C THR A 107 -1.05 1.96 16.08
N LEU A 108 -0.48 2.44 17.19
CA LEU A 108 -0.73 3.78 17.74
C LEU A 108 0.21 4.82 17.15
N ARG A 109 1.25 4.41 16.41
CA ARG A 109 2.27 5.30 15.81
C ARG A 109 2.37 5.11 14.30
N MET A 110 1.23 5.06 13.63
CA MET A 110 1.16 4.82 12.19
C MET A 110 1.83 5.90 11.35
N GLU A 111 2.09 7.10 11.89
CA GLU A 111 2.90 8.13 11.23
C GLU A 111 4.33 7.71 10.96
N LEU A 112 4.86 6.71 11.67
CA LEU A 112 6.19 6.15 11.40
C LEU A 112 6.23 5.26 10.16
N TYR A 113 5.08 4.70 9.79
CA TYR A 113 4.98 3.68 8.73
C TYR A 113 4.13 4.10 7.55
N CYS A 114 3.43 5.24 7.62
CA CYS A 114 2.52 5.62 6.57
C CYS A 114 3.26 6.10 5.31
N ASP A 115 2.61 5.97 4.17
CA ASP A 115 3.08 6.53 2.90
C ASP A 115 2.92 8.06 2.81
N TYR A 116 2.57 8.73 3.92
CA TYR A 116 2.33 10.17 4.05
C TYR A 116 1.46 10.75 2.93
N GLY A 117 0.43 10.02 2.49
CA GLY A 117 -0.38 10.34 1.32
C GLY A 117 -0.84 11.80 1.20
N ASP A 118 -1.29 12.42 2.30
CA ASP A 118 -1.59 13.88 2.37
C ASP A 118 -0.69 14.66 3.33
N GLY A 119 0.38 14.04 3.84
CA GLY A 119 1.32 14.64 4.78
C GLY A 119 0.81 14.80 6.22
N SER A 120 -0.43 14.41 6.54
CA SER A 120 -1.05 14.70 7.84
C SER A 120 -1.05 13.52 8.82
N LEU A 121 -0.95 13.83 10.12
CA LEU A 121 -1.18 12.86 11.20
C LEU A 121 -2.60 12.28 11.15
N ARG A 122 -3.60 13.08 10.73
CA ARG A 122 -4.99 12.63 10.56
C ARG A 122 -5.09 11.50 9.54
N TYR A 123 -4.34 11.60 8.44
CA TYR A 123 -4.29 10.53 7.44
C TYR A 123 -3.64 9.28 8.00
N ALA A 124 -2.47 9.42 8.64
CA ALA A 124 -1.72 8.32 9.22
C ALA A 124 -2.55 7.54 10.26
N GLN A 125 -3.11 8.26 11.24
CA GLN A 125 -3.83 7.68 12.36
C GLN A 125 -5.28 7.30 12.04
N GLY A 126 -5.88 7.97 11.07
CA GLY A 126 -7.28 7.73 10.68
C GLY A 126 -7.39 6.75 9.52
N TYR A 127 -7.08 7.22 8.32
CA TYR A 127 -7.33 6.44 7.12
C TYR A 127 -6.33 5.31 6.94
N TYR A 128 -5.03 5.63 6.98
CA TYR A 128 -3.96 4.67 6.75
C TYR A 128 -4.02 3.52 7.77
N ARG A 129 -4.11 3.84 9.06
CA ARG A 129 -4.29 2.85 10.14
C ARG A 129 -5.42 1.86 9.88
N ARG A 130 -6.61 2.35 9.51
CA ARG A 130 -7.77 1.50 9.23
C ARG A 130 -7.54 0.58 8.02
N MET A 131 -6.95 1.11 6.95
CA MET A 131 -6.62 0.31 5.77
C MET A 131 -5.56 -0.74 6.09
N PHE A 132 -4.51 -0.37 6.82
CA PHE A 132 -3.47 -1.30 7.23
C PHE A 132 -4.03 -2.45 8.06
N LEU A 133 -4.85 -2.18 9.07
CA LEU A 133 -5.44 -3.22 9.91
C LEU A 133 -6.39 -4.13 9.13
N ASP A 134 -7.20 -3.60 8.20
CA ASP A 134 -8.06 -4.43 7.33
C ASP A 134 -7.23 -5.37 6.44
N VAL A 135 -6.15 -4.85 5.83
CA VAL A 135 -5.21 -5.66 5.03
C VAL A 135 -4.52 -6.71 5.91
N TRP A 136 -3.97 -6.28 7.05
CA TRP A 136 -3.22 -7.14 7.95
C TRP A 136 -4.06 -8.30 8.48
N CYS A 137 -5.28 -8.03 8.96
CA CYS A 137 -6.19 -9.08 9.46
C CYS A 137 -6.51 -10.09 8.36
N ARG A 138 -6.87 -9.63 7.15
CA ARG A 138 -7.21 -10.54 6.03
C ARG A 138 -6.03 -11.41 5.62
N LEU A 139 -4.82 -10.85 5.57
CA LEU A 139 -3.61 -11.62 5.25
C LEU A 139 -3.31 -12.64 6.35
N LYS A 140 -3.43 -12.24 7.62
CA LYS A 140 -3.25 -13.13 8.77
C LYS A 140 -4.25 -14.28 8.80
N ASP A 141 -5.53 -13.98 8.59
CA ASP A 141 -6.62 -14.97 8.56
C ASP A 141 -6.44 -15.98 7.42
N ALA A 142 -5.80 -15.56 6.32
CA ALA A 142 -5.41 -16.43 5.22
C ALA A 142 -4.13 -17.25 5.47
N GLY A 143 -3.52 -17.12 6.66
CA GLY A 143 -2.31 -17.85 7.05
C GLY A 143 -1.01 -17.31 6.43
N LEU A 144 -1.01 -16.09 5.89
CA LEU A 144 0.21 -15.47 5.37
C LEU A 144 1.10 -15.00 6.54
N PRO A 145 2.43 -15.03 6.38
CA PRO A 145 3.38 -14.69 7.45
C PRO A 145 3.48 -13.16 7.61
N VAL A 146 2.45 -12.57 8.19
CA VAL A 146 2.41 -11.13 8.49
C VAL A 146 3.33 -10.79 9.67
N ARG A 147 3.87 -9.56 9.67
CA ARG A 147 4.59 -8.98 10.80
C ARG A 147 3.69 -8.88 12.03
N GLU A 148 4.29 -8.99 13.20
CA GLU A 148 3.57 -8.78 14.46
C GLU A 148 3.12 -7.32 14.60
N VAL A 149 1.99 -7.12 15.27
CA VAL A 149 1.41 -5.79 15.55
C VAL A 149 1.25 -5.61 17.05
N ARG A 150 1.53 -4.40 17.52
CA ARG A 150 1.20 -3.92 18.88
C ARG A 150 -0.04 -3.04 18.80
N ILE A 151 -1.07 -3.41 19.54
CA ILE A 151 -2.36 -2.70 19.60
C ILE A 151 -2.36 -1.74 20.79
#